data_AF-A0A0Q8RIF6-F1
#
_entry.id   AF-A0A0Q8RIF6-F1
#
_cell.length_a   1.000
_cell.length_b   1.000
_cell.length_c   1.000
_cell.angle_alpha   90.00
_cell.angle_beta   90.00
_cell.angle_gamma   90.00
#
_symmetry.space_group_name_H-M   'P 1'
#
loop_
_entity.id
_entity.type
_entity.pdbx_description
1 polymer ?
#
loop_
_entity_poly.entity_id
_entity_poly.type
_entity_poly.pdbx_seq_one_letter_code
_entity_poly.pdbx_strand_id
1 'polypeptide(L)'
;MAWHVYYVTVSKGELAGYQHTCCDCGMALPMEVGHYTQLSAEQLPLAQLEQTTNPHLSIRHAAALAAAARLREAPLLLDESERRRQLDAALRLQADALDAFEATTRLDREVWWTIGGAFAFCTLVLASLRQQAPENMDTGFIIAFFLSLGAVAWQLSQMGERFLRRDILPKLARSLAPLQPSAAELDEAFDRMREQGRKLARRIDSVRVQQAIAALRA
;
A
#
# COMPACT_ATOMS: atom_id res chain seq x y z
N MET A 1 -11.19 -3.95 17.55
CA MET A 1 -11.05 -3.10 16.35
C MET A 1 -12.00 -3.65 15.30
N ALA A 2 -12.92 -2.82 14.79
CA ALA A 2 -13.96 -3.26 13.85
C ALA A 2 -13.36 -3.47 12.45
N TRP A 3 -13.60 -4.65 11.86
CA TRP A 3 -13.19 -4.95 10.49
C TRP A 3 -14.28 -4.48 9.53
N HIS A 4 -13.96 -3.53 8.67
CA HIS A 4 -14.85 -3.11 7.60
C HIS A 4 -14.67 -4.04 6.40
N VAL A 5 -15.62 -4.94 6.19
CA VAL A 5 -15.76 -5.73 4.97
C VAL A 5 -16.39 -4.83 3.91
N TYR A 6 -15.65 -4.51 2.85
CA TYR A 6 -16.19 -3.77 1.72
C TYR A 6 -16.74 -4.76 0.68
N TYR A 7 -18.05 -4.74 0.48
CA TYR A 7 -18.70 -5.41 -0.62
C TYR A 7 -18.64 -4.50 -1.84
N VAL A 8 -18.03 -4.96 -2.94
CA VAL A 8 -18.23 -4.37 -4.25
C VAL A 8 -18.89 -5.42 -5.12
N THR A 9 -20.22 -5.37 -5.15
CA THR A 9 -21.02 -6.18 -6.07
C THR A 9 -20.98 -5.52 -7.44
N VAL A 10 -20.16 -6.06 -8.34
CA VAL A 10 -20.24 -5.71 -9.76
C VAL A 10 -21.30 -6.64 -10.37
N SER A 11 -22.25 -6.04 -11.10
CA SER A 11 -23.46 -6.65 -11.66
C SER A 11 -23.34 -8.14 -12.03
N LYS A 12 -24.29 -8.95 -11.51
CA LYS A 12 -24.42 -10.42 -11.60
C LYS A 12 -23.71 -11.26 -10.52
N GLY A 13 -23.69 -10.84 -9.25
CA GLY A 13 -23.54 -11.78 -8.12
C GLY A 13 -22.26 -12.63 -8.09
N GLU A 14 -21.27 -12.34 -8.94
CA GLU A 14 -19.93 -12.89 -8.81
C GLU A 14 -19.20 -12.09 -7.74
N LEU A 15 -18.79 -12.78 -6.68
CA LEU A 15 -17.93 -12.26 -5.65
C LEU A 15 -16.62 -11.76 -6.30
N ALA A 16 -16.38 -10.46 -6.28
CA ALA A 16 -15.17 -9.82 -6.84
C ALA A 16 -13.88 -10.15 -6.07
N GLY A 17 -13.94 -11.07 -5.10
CA GLY A 17 -12.82 -11.53 -4.29
C GLY A 17 -12.84 -10.98 -2.87
N TYR A 18 -12.20 -11.72 -1.97
CA TYR A 18 -11.94 -11.30 -0.60
C TYR A 18 -10.44 -11.03 -0.44
N GLN A 19 -10.08 -10.00 0.31
CA GLN A 19 -8.69 -9.66 0.59
C GLN A 19 -8.43 -9.80 2.09
N HIS A 20 -7.46 -10.64 2.48
CA HIS A 20 -7.02 -10.74 3.86
C HIS A 20 -6.00 -9.65 4.16
N THR A 21 -6.01 -9.14 5.39
CA THR A 21 -4.98 -8.22 5.87
C THR A 21 -4.35 -8.81 7.13
N CYS A 22 -3.02 -8.86 7.18
CA CYS A 22 -2.31 -9.32 8.37
C CYS A 22 -2.57 -8.38 9.55
N CYS A 23 -2.93 -8.93 10.71
CA CYS A 23 -3.20 -8.16 11.92
C CYS A 23 -1.97 -7.40 12.46
N ASP A 24 -0.76 -7.92 12.23
CA ASP A 24 0.47 -7.34 12.80
C ASP A 24 1.04 -6.26 11.88
N CYS A 25 1.28 -6.61 10.62
CA CYS A 25 1.96 -5.73 9.66
C CYS A 25 1.00 -4.97 8.73
N GLY A 26 -0.27 -5.32 8.67
CA GLY A 26 -1.25 -4.67 7.79
C GLY A 26 -1.05 -4.96 6.29
N MET A 27 -0.19 -5.94 5.95
CA MET A 27 0.00 -6.38 4.56
C MET A 27 -1.26 -7.08 4.06
N ALA A 28 -1.67 -6.73 2.85
CA ALA A 28 -2.72 -7.44 2.16
C ALA A 28 -2.17 -8.75 1.59
N LEU A 29 -2.85 -9.85 1.90
CA LEU A 29 -2.47 -11.19 1.48
C LEU A 29 -3.49 -11.69 0.44
N PRO A 30 -3.03 -12.31 -0.65
CA PRO A 30 -3.93 -12.96 -1.59
C PRO A 30 -4.69 -14.09 -0.88
N MET A 31 -5.98 -14.21 -1.15
CA MET A 31 -6.82 -15.28 -0.60
C MET A 31 -7.09 -16.34 -1.65
N GLU A 32 -6.92 -17.61 -1.27
CA GLU A 32 -7.40 -18.75 -2.03
C GLU A 32 -8.88 -18.99 -1.73
N VAL A 33 -9.77 -18.19 -2.34
CA VAL A 33 -11.23 -18.21 -2.05
C VAL A 33 -11.83 -19.61 -2.19
N GLY A 34 -11.32 -20.44 -3.10
CA GLY A 34 -11.81 -21.81 -3.34
C GLY A 34 -11.61 -22.80 -2.18
N HIS A 35 -10.99 -22.38 -1.08
CA HIS A 35 -10.67 -23.23 0.05
C HIS A 35 -11.31 -22.81 1.37
N TYR A 36 -12.09 -21.72 1.35
CA TYR A 36 -12.85 -21.27 2.51
C TYR A 36 -14.32 -21.62 2.30
N THR A 37 -14.88 -22.42 3.20
CA THR A 37 -16.28 -22.87 3.12
C THR A 37 -17.25 -21.76 3.54
N GLN A 38 -16.83 -20.94 4.51
CA GLN A 38 -17.58 -19.78 5.02
C GLN A 38 -16.63 -18.81 5.73
N LEU A 39 -17.08 -17.58 5.96
CA LEU A 39 -16.36 -16.55 6.71
C LEU A 39 -16.98 -16.37 8.10
N SER A 40 -16.14 -16.27 9.12
CA SER A 40 -16.58 -15.91 10.47
C SER A 40 -16.75 -14.40 10.58
N ALA A 41 -17.90 -13.94 11.07
CA ALA A 41 -18.13 -12.53 11.39
C ALA A 41 -17.47 -12.12 12.73
N GLU A 42 -17.12 -13.10 13.57
CA GLU A 42 -16.55 -12.89 14.89
C GLU A 42 -15.08 -13.31 14.96
N GLN A 43 -14.32 -12.62 15.81
CA GLN A 43 -12.94 -12.99 16.12
C GLN A 43 -12.93 -14.14 17.12
N LEU A 44 -12.86 -15.36 16.60
CA LEU A 44 -12.75 -16.57 17.39
C LEU A 44 -11.28 -17.01 17.53
N PRO A 45 -10.94 -17.85 18.52
CA PRO A 45 -9.64 -18.51 18.59
C PRO A 45 -9.30 -19.24 17.28
N LEU A 46 -8.02 -19.26 16.91
CA LEU A 46 -7.55 -19.80 15.61
C LEU A 46 -8.06 -21.23 15.34
N ALA A 47 -8.05 -22.10 16.34
CA ALA A 47 -8.54 -23.48 16.20
C ALA A 47 -10.04 -23.55 15.83
N GLN A 48 -10.85 -22.63 16.37
CA GLN A 48 -12.28 -22.55 16.05
C GLN A 48 -12.50 -21.92 14.67
N LEU A 49 -11.74 -20.88 14.33
CA LEU A 49 -11.77 -20.28 12.99
C LEU A 49 -11.37 -21.31 11.92
N GLU A 50 -10.35 -22.11 12.18
CA GLU A 50 -9.89 -23.15 11.26
C GLU A 50 -11.00 -24.18 11.01
N GLN A 51 -11.58 -24.76 12.05
CA GLN A 51 -12.67 -25.72 11.93
C GLN A 51 -13.89 -25.16 11.18
N THR A 52 -14.20 -23.88 11.42
CA THR A 52 -15.41 -23.25 10.89
C THR A 52 -15.23 -22.75 9.46
N THR A 53 -14.03 -22.28 9.09
CA THR A 53 -13.78 -21.58 7.82
C THR A 53 -12.94 -22.38 6.82
N ASN A 54 -11.87 -23.04 7.26
CA ASN A 54 -10.97 -23.83 6.42
C ASN A 54 -10.28 -24.93 7.26
N PRO A 55 -10.90 -26.11 7.43
CA PRO A 55 -10.45 -27.15 8.37
C PRO A 55 -9.11 -27.80 8.00
N HIS A 56 -8.56 -27.47 6.83
CA HIS A 56 -7.27 -27.99 6.37
C HIS A 56 -6.21 -26.88 6.25
N LEU A 57 -6.44 -25.71 6.86
CA LEU A 57 -5.54 -24.57 6.80
C LEU A 57 -4.16 -24.89 7.38
N SER A 58 -4.11 -25.48 8.57
CA SER A 58 -2.86 -25.87 9.24
C SER A 58 -2.09 -26.91 8.45
N ILE A 59 -2.79 -27.86 7.81
CA ILE A 59 -2.16 -28.92 7.00
C ILE A 59 -1.59 -28.32 5.72
N ARG A 60 -2.36 -27.50 5.00
CA ARG A 60 -1.93 -26.91 3.73
C ARG A 60 -0.77 -25.93 3.90
N HIS A 61 -0.82 -25.12 4.96
CA HIS A 61 0.18 -24.10 5.23
C HIS A 61 1.18 -24.53 6.32
N ALA A 62 1.28 -25.82 6.64
CA ALA A 62 2.15 -26.34 7.70
C ALA A 62 3.60 -25.85 7.55
N ALA A 63 4.14 -25.91 6.34
CA ALA A 63 5.51 -25.46 6.05
C ALA A 63 5.67 -23.94 6.25
N ALA A 64 4.69 -23.14 5.81
CA ALA A 64 4.72 -21.68 5.96
C ALA A 64 4.56 -21.26 7.43
N LEU A 65 3.67 -21.93 8.17
CA LEU A 65 3.47 -21.71 9.61
C LEU A 65 4.71 -22.11 10.41
N ALA A 66 5.35 -23.23 10.08
CA ALA A 66 6.60 -23.65 10.69
C ALA A 66 7.74 -22.64 10.40
N ALA A 67 7.84 -22.15 9.16
CA ALA A 67 8.83 -21.12 8.82
C ALA A 67 8.57 -19.80 9.58
N ALA A 68 7.31 -19.38 9.71
CA ALA A 68 6.93 -18.20 10.47
C ALA A 68 7.21 -18.35 11.98
N ALA A 69 6.99 -19.54 12.55
CA ALA A 69 7.33 -19.84 13.93
C ALA A 69 8.85 -19.76 14.16
N ARG A 70 9.66 -20.34 13.26
CA ARG A 70 11.13 -20.25 13.32
C ARG A 70 11.62 -18.80 13.22
N LEU A 71 11.03 -18.01 12.34
CA LEU A 71 11.34 -16.59 12.20
C LEU A 71 11.04 -15.80 13.48
N ARG A 72 9.98 -16.18 14.23
CA ARG A 72 9.61 -15.54 15.49
C ARG A 72 10.50 -15.95 16.65
N GLU A 73 10.86 -17.23 16.73
CA GLU A 73 11.63 -17.79 17.83
C GLU A 73 13.13 -17.50 17.73
N ALA A 74 13.70 -17.58 16.53
CA ALA A 74 15.13 -17.41 16.31
C ALA A 74 15.45 -16.81 14.93
N PRO A 75 15.12 -15.53 14.68
CA PRO A 75 15.33 -14.88 13.39
C PRO A 75 16.81 -14.83 12.96
N LEU A 76 17.75 -14.86 13.92
CA LEU A 76 19.19 -14.85 13.68
C LEU A 76 19.79 -16.25 13.40
N LEU A 77 19.02 -17.32 13.64
CA LEU A 77 19.45 -18.70 13.37
C LEU A 77 18.91 -19.22 12.02
N LEU A 78 18.23 -18.36 11.25
CA LEU A 78 17.79 -18.70 9.91
C LEU A 78 19.00 -18.83 8.97
N ASP A 79 18.97 -19.85 8.12
CA ASP A 79 19.92 -19.97 7.03
C ASP A 79 19.81 -18.76 6.08
N GLU A 80 20.92 -18.39 5.46
CA GLU A 80 21.03 -17.25 4.55
C GLU A 80 20.03 -17.37 3.40
N SER A 81 19.82 -18.59 2.88
CA SER A 81 18.84 -18.83 1.82
C SER A 81 17.39 -18.62 2.27
N GLU A 82 17.05 -18.99 3.51
CA GLU A 82 15.71 -18.81 4.06
C GLU A 82 15.45 -17.34 4.37
N ARG A 83 16.45 -16.66 4.94
CA ARG A 83 16.42 -15.22 5.20
C ARG A 83 16.19 -14.41 3.92
N ARG A 84 16.94 -14.70 2.85
CA ARG A 84 16.74 -14.08 1.53
C ARG A 84 15.35 -14.30 0.97
N ARG A 85 14.82 -15.53 1.06
CA ARG A 85 13.45 -15.84 0.61
C ARG A 85 12.40 -15.03 1.35
N GLN A 86 12.51 -14.88 2.67
CA GLN A 86 11.56 -14.11 3.47
C GLN A 86 11.61 -12.62 3.13
N LEU A 87 12.82 -12.08 2.93
CA LEU A 87 13.01 -10.69 2.53
C LEU A 87 12.42 -10.41 1.14
N ASP A 88 12.72 -11.27 0.16
CA ASP A 88 12.18 -11.16 -1.20
C ASP A 88 10.65 -11.29 -1.20
N ALA A 89 10.07 -12.19 -0.39
CA ALA A 89 8.62 -12.36 -0.29
C ALA A 89 7.94 -11.09 0.23
N ALA A 90 8.47 -10.47 1.29
CA ALA A 90 7.93 -9.23 1.84
C ALA A 90 7.98 -8.08 0.82
N LEU A 91 9.10 -7.96 0.10
CA LEU A 91 9.27 -6.92 -0.92
C LEU A 91 8.36 -7.14 -2.14
N ARG A 92 8.18 -8.38 -2.60
CA ARG A 92 7.29 -8.70 -3.72
C ARG A 92 5.84 -8.36 -3.41
N LEU A 93 5.34 -8.69 -2.22
CA LEU A 93 3.98 -8.35 -1.79
C LEU A 93 3.72 -6.84 -1.83
N GLN A 94 4.70 -6.03 -1.41
CA GLN A 94 4.57 -4.57 -1.49
C GLN A 94 4.72 -4.04 -2.92
N ALA A 95 5.53 -4.67 -3.75
CA ALA A 95 5.64 -4.32 -5.16
C ALA A 95 4.32 -4.55 -5.90
N ASP A 96 3.69 -5.70 -5.68
CA ASP A 96 2.40 -6.02 -6.28
C ASP A 96 1.30 -5.06 -5.79
N ALA A 97 1.34 -4.64 -4.50
CA ALA A 97 0.43 -3.63 -3.97
C ALA A 97 0.62 -2.25 -4.63
N LEU A 98 1.88 -1.85 -4.88
CA LEU A 98 2.19 -0.61 -5.58
C LEU A 98 1.75 -0.67 -7.06
N ASP A 99 2.01 -1.78 -7.73
CA ASP A 99 1.61 -1.99 -9.12
C ASP A 99 0.08 -1.95 -9.26
N ALA A 100 -0.66 -2.55 -8.32
CA ALA A 100 -2.12 -2.49 -8.27
C ALA A 100 -2.64 -1.06 -7.98
N PHE A 101 -1.98 -0.32 -7.08
CA PHE A 101 -2.31 1.08 -6.82
C PHE A 101 -2.13 1.93 -8.09
N GLU A 102 -1.03 1.77 -8.82
CA GLU A 102 -0.79 2.54 -10.05
C GLU A 102 -1.70 2.12 -11.21
N ALA A 103 -2.10 0.86 -11.27
CA ALA A 103 -3.05 0.37 -12.26
C ALA A 103 -4.47 0.92 -12.02
N THR A 104 -4.80 1.33 -10.80
CA THR A 104 -6.10 1.91 -10.47
C THR A 104 -6.00 3.42 -10.38
N THR A 105 -6.74 4.15 -11.23
CA THR A 105 -6.82 5.62 -11.15
C THR A 105 -7.64 6.02 -9.92
N ARG A 106 -7.02 6.01 -8.74
CA ARG A 106 -7.63 6.50 -7.49
C ARG A 106 -7.16 7.93 -7.25
N LEU A 107 -8.11 8.82 -7.00
CA LEU A 107 -7.83 10.19 -6.58
C LEU A 107 -7.98 10.28 -5.06
N ASP A 108 -6.91 10.66 -4.39
CA ASP A 108 -6.91 10.87 -2.94
C ASP A 108 -7.78 12.08 -2.58
N ARG A 109 -8.26 12.13 -1.33
CA ARG A 109 -9.12 13.22 -0.83
C ARG A 109 -8.43 14.58 -0.94
N GLU A 110 -7.12 14.61 -0.76
CA GLU A 110 -6.27 15.78 -0.91
C GLU A 110 -6.28 16.30 -2.36
N VAL A 111 -6.31 15.39 -3.35
CA VAL A 111 -6.42 15.77 -4.76
C VAL A 111 -7.81 16.34 -5.05
N TRP A 112 -8.87 15.74 -4.50
CA TRP A 112 -10.23 16.30 -4.59
C TRP A 112 -10.33 17.71 -4.00
N TRP A 113 -9.73 17.96 -2.83
CA TRP A 113 -9.66 19.31 -2.27
C TRP A 113 -8.91 20.29 -3.16
N THR A 114 -7.81 19.85 -3.78
CA THR A 114 -7.05 20.68 -4.71
C THR A 114 -7.86 21.03 -5.95
N ILE A 115 -8.59 20.06 -6.52
CA ILE A 115 -9.49 20.29 -7.65
C ILE A 115 -10.59 21.28 -7.26
N GLY A 116 -11.25 21.07 -6.12
CA GLY A 116 -12.28 21.99 -5.62
C GLY A 116 -11.73 23.41 -5.37
N GLY A 117 -10.55 23.52 -4.78
CA GLY A 117 -9.86 24.79 -4.55
C GLY A 117 -9.45 25.49 -5.84
N ALA A 118 -9.01 24.76 -6.86
CA ALA A 118 -8.71 25.27 -8.20
C ALA A 118 -9.95 25.89 -8.86
N PHE A 119 -11.11 25.20 -8.79
CA PHE A 119 -12.37 25.74 -9.28
C PHE A 119 -12.78 27.00 -8.50
N ALA A 120 -12.75 26.96 -7.16
CA ALA A 120 -13.08 28.11 -6.33
C ALA A 120 -12.17 29.32 -6.64
N PHE A 121 -10.86 29.09 -6.78
CA PHE A 121 -9.89 30.12 -7.14
C PHE A 121 -10.21 30.76 -8.49
N CYS A 122 -10.47 29.95 -9.53
CA CYS A 122 -10.84 30.47 -10.84
C CYS A 122 -12.13 31.32 -10.79
N THR A 123 -13.15 30.88 -10.04
CA THR A 123 -14.40 31.65 -9.88
C THR A 123 -14.19 32.97 -9.15
N LEU A 124 -13.35 32.99 -8.10
CA LEU A 124 -13.01 34.20 -7.36
C LEU A 124 -12.24 35.20 -8.22
N VAL A 125 -11.24 34.73 -8.98
CA VAL A 125 -10.49 35.58 -9.91
C VAL A 125 -11.43 36.18 -10.96
N LEU A 126 -12.32 35.37 -11.55
CA LEU A 126 -13.27 35.86 -12.54
C LEU A 126 -14.25 36.90 -11.96
N ALA A 127 -14.76 36.66 -10.75
CA ALA A 127 -15.65 37.59 -10.06
C ALA A 127 -14.94 38.91 -9.72
N SER A 128 -13.67 38.84 -9.31
CA SER A 128 -12.84 40.01 -9.00
C SER A 128 -12.52 40.84 -10.24
N LEU A 129 -12.08 40.18 -11.33
CA LEU A 129 -11.75 40.84 -12.61
C LEU A 129 -12.97 41.52 -13.22
N ARG A 130 -14.16 40.90 -13.14
CA ARG A 130 -15.42 41.51 -13.60
C ARG A 130 -15.73 42.85 -12.91
N GLN A 131 -15.34 43.02 -11.64
CA GLN A 131 -15.61 44.24 -10.88
C GLN A 131 -14.52 45.30 -11.05
N GLN A 132 -13.25 44.89 -11.17
CA GLN A 132 -12.10 45.80 -11.06
C GLN A 132 -11.42 46.11 -12.40
N ALA A 133 -11.40 45.16 -13.34
CA ALA A 133 -10.61 45.25 -14.57
C ALA A 133 -11.24 44.38 -15.68
N PRO A 134 -12.45 44.73 -16.16
CA PRO A 134 -13.19 43.92 -17.13
C PRO A 134 -12.44 43.75 -18.47
N GLU A 135 -11.58 44.68 -18.83
CA GLU A 135 -10.73 44.63 -20.04
C GLU A 135 -9.65 43.53 -19.98
N ASN A 136 -9.31 43.03 -18.79
CA ASN A 136 -8.26 42.02 -18.59
C ASN A 136 -8.82 40.62 -18.23
N MET A 137 -10.12 40.39 -18.42
CA MET A 137 -10.79 39.15 -18.02
C MET A 137 -10.17 37.91 -18.66
N ASP A 138 -9.89 37.94 -19.97
CA ASP A 138 -9.37 36.80 -20.71
C ASP A 138 -7.96 36.41 -20.22
N THR A 139 -7.07 37.40 -20.15
CA THR A 139 -5.68 37.20 -19.69
C THR A 139 -5.63 36.74 -18.24
N GLY A 140 -6.41 37.36 -17.35
CA GLY A 140 -6.42 36.99 -15.94
C GLY A 140 -7.02 35.60 -15.69
N PHE A 141 -8.05 35.21 -16.43
CA PHE A 141 -8.61 33.87 -16.37
C PHE A 141 -7.61 32.81 -16.87
N ILE A 142 -6.94 33.05 -18.00
CA ILE A 142 -5.93 32.14 -18.54
C ILE A 142 -4.81 31.90 -17.51
N ILE A 143 -4.29 32.96 -16.89
CA ILE A 143 -3.26 32.84 -15.84
C ILE A 143 -3.77 32.02 -14.66
N ALA A 144 -4.97 32.33 -14.16
CA ALA A 144 -5.55 31.61 -13.02
C ALA A 144 -5.80 30.13 -13.32
N PHE A 145 -6.24 29.82 -14.55
CA PHE A 145 -6.45 28.46 -15.02
C PHE A 145 -5.15 27.67 -15.07
N PHE A 146 -4.08 28.21 -15.67
CA PHE A 146 -2.80 27.51 -15.75
C PHE A 146 -2.12 27.34 -14.39
N LEU A 147 -2.24 28.32 -13.49
CA LEU A 147 -1.77 28.17 -12.11
C LEU A 147 -2.52 27.05 -11.38
N SER A 148 -3.84 27.00 -11.56
CA SER A 148 -4.69 25.94 -11.00
C SER A 148 -4.34 24.56 -11.55
N LEU A 149 -4.16 24.47 -12.87
CA LEU A 149 -3.75 23.23 -13.53
C LEU A 149 -2.38 22.75 -13.06
N GLY A 150 -1.42 23.67 -12.92
CA GLY A 150 -0.10 23.40 -12.38
C GLY A 150 -0.16 22.87 -10.94
N ALA A 151 -0.99 23.48 -10.09
CA ALA A 151 -1.18 23.03 -8.72
C ALA A 151 -1.78 21.62 -8.63
N VAL A 152 -2.78 21.30 -9.46
CA VAL A 152 -3.37 19.95 -9.54
C VAL A 152 -2.36 18.93 -10.06
N ALA A 153 -1.61 19.26 -11.12
CA ALA A 153 -0.57 18.40 -11.67
C ALA A 153 0.53 18.10 -10.65
N TRP A 154 0.95 19.11 -9.88
CA TRP A 154 1.87 18.94 -8.76
C TRP A 154 1.31 18.03 -7.67
N GLN A 155 0.03 18.16 -7.30
CA GLN A 155 -0.59 17.28 -6.31
C GLN A 155 -0.71 15.83 -6.78
N LEU A 156 -0.98 15.62 -8.08
CA LEU A 156 -1.00 14.29 -8.69
C LEU A 156 0.39 13.65 -8.67
N SER A 157 1.45 14.39 -8.98
CA SER A 157 2.81 13.84 -8.94
C SER A 157 3.25 13.43 -7.52
N GLN A 158 2.78 14.14 -6.49
CA GLN A 158 3.04 13.82 -5.08
C GLN A 158 2.18 12.67 -4.53
N MET A 159 1.14 12.22 -5.25
CA MET A 159 0.24 11.17 -4.79
C MET A 159 0.96 9.84 -4.57
N GLY A 160 1.84 9.46 -5.50
CA GLY A 160 2.65 8.24 -5.37
C GLY A 160 3.54 8.28 -4.13
N GLU A 161 4.25 9.38 -3.89
CA GLU A 161 5.15 9.51 -2.73
C GLU A 161 4.39 9.46 -1.41
N ARG A 162 3.20 10.08 -1.34
CA ARG A 162 2.32 10.00 -0.17
C ARG A 162 1.86 8.57 0.09
N PHE A 163 1.44 7.84 -0.94
CA PHE A 163 1.05 6.43 -0.81
C PHE A 163 2.22 5.57 -0.35
N LEU A 164 3.41 5.77 -0.93
CA LEU A 164 4.62 5.08 -0.49
C LEU A 164 4.92 5.33 0.99
N ARG A 165 4.88 6.58 1.43
CA ARG A 165 5.21 6.96 2.81
C ARG A 165 4.15 6.52 3.81
N ARG A 166 2.87 6.61 3.47
CA ARG A 166 1.76 6.35 4.39
C ARG A 166 1.35 4.88 4.43
N ASP A 167 1.37 4.20 3.29
CA ASP A 167 0.79 2.86 3.17
C ASP A 167 1.85 1.76 2.97
N ILE A 168 2.87 1.98 2.13
CA ILE A 168 3.87 0.93 1.83
C ILE A 168 4.98 0.87 2.89
N LEU A 169 5.65 1.99 3.16
CA LEU A 169 6.81 2.06 4.05
C LEU A 169 6.54 1.53 5.47
N PRO A 170 5.45 1.87 6.17
CA PRO A 170 5.20 1.35 7.51
C PRO A 170 4.90 -0.17 7.50
N LYS A 171 4.21 -0.67 6.48
CA LYS A 171 3.94 -2.12 6.34
C LYS A 171 5.21 -2.89 6.09
N LEU A 172 6.06 -2.38 5.18
CA LEU A 172 7.36 -2.94 4.86
C LEU A 172 8.29 -2.95 6.08
N ALA A 173 8.33 -1.84 6.83
CA ALA A 173 9.12 -1.76 8.05
C ALA A 173 8.65 -2.76 9.10
N ARG A 174 7.34 -2.91 9.31
CA ARG A 174 6.78 -3.90 10.25
C ARG A 174 7.04 -5.34 9.81
N SER A 175 6.96 -5.64 8.51
CA SER A 175 7.23 -6.99 8.00
C SER A 175 8.70 -7.38 8.07
N LEU A 176 9.61 -6.40 7.93
CA LEU A 176 11.05 -6.63 7.95
C LEU A 176 11.68 -6.45 9.34
N ALA A 177 10.98 -5.81 10.29
CA ALA A 177 11.47 -5.60 11.64
C ALA A 177 11.92 -6.89 12.36
N PRO A 178 11.23 -8.05 12.23
CA PRO A 178 11.67 -9.31 12.84
C PRO A 178 12.97 -9.85 12.22
N LEU A 179 13.16 -9.66 10.91
CA LEU A 179 14.35 -10.12 10.18
C LEU A 179 15.58 -9.28 10.53
N GLN A 180 15.42 -8.00 10.89
CA GLN A 180 16.56 -7.09 11.11
C GLN A 180 17.56 -7.09 9.94
N PRO A 181 17.13 -6.76 8.71
CA PRO A 181 18.02 -6.76 7.56
C PRO A 181 19.09 -5.67 7.66
N SER A 182 20.31 -6.03 7.30
CA SER A 182 21.42 -5.09 7.11
C SER A 182 21.20 -4.23 5.86
N ALA A 183 21.99 -3.16 5.72
CA ALA A 183 21.86 -2.26 4.58
C ALA A 183 22.23 -3.00 3.28
N ALA A 184 23.31 -3.78 3.33
CA ALA A 184 23.78 -4.58 2.21
C ALA A 184 22.75 -5.61 1.74
N GLU A 185 22.06 -6.30 2.67
CA GLU A 185 21.01 -7.27 2.31
C GLU A 185 19.81 -6.61 1.63
N LEU A 186 19.43 -5.41 2.08
CA LEU A 186 18.36 -4.63 1.44
C LEU A 186 18.79 -4.14 0.05
N ASP A 187 20.02 -3.64 -0.09
CA ASP A 187 20.54 -3.19 -1.37
C ASP A 187 20.57 -4.32 -2.41
N GLU A 188 21.09 -5.49 -2.03
CA GLU A 188 21.13 -6.67 -2.90
C GLU A 188 19.71 -7.11 -3.32
N ALA A 189 18.74 -7.04 -2.40
CA ALA A 189 17.36 -7.38 -2.71
C ALA A 189 16.68 -6.35 -3.62
N PHE A 190 16.93 -5.07 -3.40
CA PHE A 190 16.45 -4.02 -4.30
C PHE A 190 17.10 -4.12 -5.69
N ASP A 191 18.37 -4.50 -5.78
CA ASP A 191 19.04 -4.78 -7.04
C ASP A 191 18.33 -5.90 -7.81
N ARG A 192 18.09 -7.06 -7.16
CA ARG A 192 17.32 -8.16 -7.77
C ARG A 192 15.93 -7.73 -8.23
N MET A 193 15.26 -6.88 -7.46
CA MET A 193 13.96 -6.33 -7.86
C MET A 193 14.04 -5.38 -9.05
N ARG A 194 15.11 -4.57 -9.16
CA ARG A 194 15.34 -3.69 -10.30
C ARG A 194 15.60 -4.50 -11.57
N GLU A 195 16.33 -5.60 -11.47
CA GLU A 195 16.52 -6.56 -12.57
C GLU A 195 15.18 -7.15 -13.06
N GLN A 196 14.25 -7.40 -12.14
CA GLN A 196 12.89 -7.83 -12.44
C GLN A 196 11.97 -6.71 -12.95
N GLY A 197 12.47 -5.48 -13.12
CA GLY A 197 11.70 -4.34 -13.61
C GLY A 197 10.67 -3.80 -12.62
N ARG A 198 10.75 -4.17 -11.33
CA ARG A 198 9.76 -3.74 -10.33
C ARG A 198 9.97 -2.28 -9.93
N LYS A 199 8.89 -1.50 -9.96
CA LYS A 199 8.91 -0.05 -9.70
C LYS A 199 9.24 0.31 -8.26
N LEU A 200 8.90 -0.56 -7.30
CA LEU A 200 9.17 -0.34 -5.87
C LEU A 200 10.65 -0.02 -5.62
N ALA A 201 11.54 -0.80 -6.23
CA ALA A 201 12.99 -0.68 -6.05
C ALA A 201 13.61 0.54 -6.74
N ARG A 202 12.82 1.32 -7.51
CA ARG A 202 13.22 2.62 -8.08
C ARG A 202 12.73 3.80 -7.25
N ARG A 203 11.81 3.57 -6.30
CA ARG A 203 11.16 4.63 -5.52
C ARG A 203 11.47 4.57 -4.03
N ILE A 204 11.98 3.45 -3.54
CA ILE A 204 12.37 3.25 -2.15
C ILE A 204 13.81 2.76 -2.10
N ASP A 205 14.58 3.39 -1.23
CA ASP A 205 15.97 3.02 -0.96
C ASP A 205 16.08 2.26 0.37
N SER A 206 17.13 1.44 0.50
CA SER A 206 17.46 0.68 1.73
C SER A 206 17.52 1.57 2.96
N VAL A 207 18.13 2.75 2.85
CA VAL A 207 18.25 3.73 3.95
C VAL A 207 16.89 4.14 4.51
N ARG A 208 15.90 4.41 3.65
CA ARG A 208 14.54 4.81 4.08
C ARG A 208 13.85 3.67 4.83
N VAL A 209 14.03 2.44 4.36
CA VAL A 209 13.47 1.25 5.03
C VAL A 209 14.12 1.04 6.39
N GLN A 210 15.45 1.15 6.48
CA GLN A 210 16.15 1.02 7.76
C GLN A 210 15.75 2.10 8.76
N GLN A 211 15.62 3.35 8.32
CA GLN A 211 15.13 4.44 9.17
C GLN A 211 13.72 4.15 9.67
N ALA A 212 12.83 3.64 8.83
CA ALA A 212 11.48 3.26 9.22
C ALA A 212 11.47 2.08 10.22
N ILE A 213 12.35 1.07 10.05
CA ILE A 213 12.51 -0.03 11.00
C ILE A 213 13.05 0.49 12.34
N ALA A 214 14.04 1.39 12.32
CA ALA A 214 14.60 1.99 13.53
C ALA A 214 13.55 2.82 14.28
N ALA A 215 12.72 3.58 13.55
CA ALA A 215 11.64 4.37 14.15
C ALA A 215 10.54 3.53 14.81
N LEU A 216 10.36 2.26 14.43
CA LEU A 216 9.44 1.35 15.13
C LEU A 216 9.97 0.87 16.49
N ARG A 217 11.28 1.07 16.75
CA ARG A 217 11.96 0.61 17.97
C ARG A 217 12.21 1.72 18.99
N ALA A 218 12.09 2.99 18.56
CA ALA A 218 12.23 4.18 19.40
C ALA A 218 10.92 4.48 20.14
#